data_AF-A0A699Y9D3-F1
#
_entry.id   AF-A0A699Y9D3-F1
#
_cell.length_a   1.000
_cell.length_b   1.000
_cell.length_c   1.000
_cell.angle_alpha   90.00
_cell.angle_beta   90.00
_cell.angle_gamma   90.00
#
_symmetry.space_group_name_H-M   'P 1'
#
loop_
_entity.id
_entity.type
_entity.pdbx_description
1 polymer ?
#
loop_
_entity_poly.entity_id
_entity_poly.type
_entity_poly.pdbx_seq_one_letter_code
_entity_poly.pdbx_strand_id
1 'polypeptide(L)'
;AGRAGAQPGMSGEGASDSDSDPEAFFQRRVMKPLPAHLAGELRDLGAAITRDIFTDNPNVRWEDIAGLDTAKRLLKEAVVQPLKYPELFTV
;
A
#
# COMPACT_ATOMS: atom_id res chain seq x y z
N ALA A 1 60.74 -0.46 18.77
CA ALA A 1 59.78 -0.49 19.88
C ALA A 1 58.42 -0.10 19.31
N GLY A 2 57.49 -1.02 19.08
CA GLY A 2 56.56 -1.59 20.08
C GLY A 2 55.39 -0.59 20.27
N ARG A 3 54.12 -0.89 20.03
CA ARG A 3 53.32 -2.08 20.32
C ARG A 3 52.05 -2.13 19.47
N ALA A 4 51.52 -3.35 19.35
CA ALA A 4 50.21 -3.74 18.82
C ALA A 4 49.03 -3.40 19.76
N GLY A 5 47.82 -3.45 19.20
CA GLY A 5 46.53 -3.53 19.91
C GLY A 5 45.38 -3.23 18.93
N ALA A 6 44.89 -4.23 18.19
CA ALA A 6 43.73 -5.07 18.53
C ALA A 6 42.37 -4.37 18.28
N GLN A 7 41.63 -4.88 17.30
CA GLN A 7 40.18 -4.66 17.15
C GLN A 7 39.42 -5.29 18.33
N PRO A 8 38.20 -4.81 18.60
CA PRO A 8 37.08 -5.74 18.58
C PRO A 8 35.87 -5.17 17.83
N GLY A 9 35.11 -6.09 17.22
CA GLY A 9 33.92 -5.77 16.45
C GLY A 9 32.71 -5.40 17.31
N MET A 10 31.89 -4.53 16.74
CA MET A 10 30.47 -4.33 16.97
C MET A 10 29.95 -3.80 15.63
N SER A 11 28.82 -4.18 15.07
CA SER A 11 27.76 -5.13 15.36
C SER A 11 26.91 -5.03 14.09
N GLY A 12 26.36 -6.14 13.60
CA GLY A 12 25.59 -6.13 12.37
C GLY A 12 24.47 -5.10 12.40
N GLU A 13 24.57 -4.07 11.57
CA GLU A 13 23.40 -3.32 11.13
C GLU A 13 22.72 -4.19 10.09
N GLY A 14 21.78 -4.98 10.61
CA GLY A 14 20.87 -5.76 9.81
C GLY A 14 20.24 -4.88 8.75
N ALA A 15 20.06 -5.48 7.57
CA ALA A 15 19.20 -4.97 6.53
C ALA A 15 17.94 -4.40 7.19
N SER A 16 17.76 -3.08 7.12
CA SER A 16 16.47 -2.49 7.39
C SER A 16 15.56 -3.02 6.30
N ASP A 17 14.86 -4.10 6.65
CA ASP A 17 13.91 -4.79 5.81
C ASP A 17 12.79 -3.80 5.49
N SER A 18 13.00 -3.07 4.39
CA SER A 18 12.10 -2.07 3.85
C SER A 18 10.82 -2.70 3.28
N ASP A 19 10.58 -3.98 3.56
CA ASP A 19 9.38 -4.73 3.18
C ASP A 19 8.24 -4.57 4.22
N SER A 20 8.47 -3.83 5.30
CA SER A 20 7.54 -3.73 6.45
C SER A 20 6.49 -2.63 6.37
N ASP A 21 6.44 -1.81 5.31
CA ASP A 21 5.35 -0.83 5.14
C ASP A 21 4.44 -1.12 3.93
N PRO A 22 3.55 -2.13 4.04
CA PRO A 22 2.50 -2.36 3.05
C PRO A 22 1.54 -1.18 2.86
N GLU A 23 1.53 -0.22 3.80
CA GLU A 23 0.62 0.91 3.80
C GLU A 23 1.06 2.02 2.83
N ALA A 24 2.38 2.19 2.66
CA ALA A 24 2.95 3.16 1.73
C ALA A 24 2.50 2.96 0.28
N PHE A 25 2.19 1.71 -0.10
CA PHE A 25 1.69 1.37 -1.43
C PHE A 25 0.27 1.92 -1.67
N PHE A 26 -0.65 1.73 -0.72
CA PHE A 26 -2.05 2.14 -0.86
C PHE A 26 -2.27 3.64 -0.63
N GLN A 27 -1.43 4.26 0.18
CA GLN A 27 -1.50 5.71 0.48
C GLN A 27 -1.26 6.59 -0.75
N ARG A 28 -0.63 6.08 -1.81
CA ARG A 28 -0.23 6.94 -2.93
C ARG A 28 -1.33 7.25 -3.94
N ARG A 29 -2.35 6.41 -4.13
CA ARG A 29 -3.28 6.56 -5.30
C ARG A 29 -4.67 5.93 -5.15
N VAL A 30 -5.48 6.37 -4.19
CA VAL A 30 -6.88 5.88 -4.10
C VAL A 30 -7.76 6.46 -5.23
N MET A 31 -7.58 7.74 -5.60
CA MET A 31 -8.40 8.36 -6.64
C MET A 31 -7.57 9.23 -7.60
N LYS A 32 -7.80 9.06 -8.90
CA LYS A 32 -7.30 9.95 -9.95
C LYS A 32 -8.19 11.20 -10.01
N PRO A 33 -7.64 12.40 -10.28
CA PRO A 33 -8.46 13.58 -10.44
C PRO A 33 -9.44 13.42 -11.60
N LEU A 34 -10.61 14.06 -11.49
CA LEU A 34 -11.60 14.05 -12.56
C LEU A 34 -10.97 14.56 -13.87
N PRO A 35 -11.14 13.83 -14.99
CA PRO A 35 -10.59 14.24 -16.26
C PRO A 35 -11.07 15.63 -16.68
N ALA A 36 -10.14 16.48 -17.13
CA ALA A 36 -10.43 17.85 -17.53
C ALA A 36 -11.38 17.96 -18.75
N HIS A 37 -11.48 16.90 -19.55
CA HIS A 37 -12.33 16.86 -20.75
C HIS A 37 -13.79 16.47 -20.44
N LEU A 38 -14.14 16.12 -19.20
CA LEU A 38 -15.54 15.95 -18.81
C LEU A 38 -16.22 17.32 -18.81
N ALA A 39 -17.32 17.45 -19.56
CA ALA A 39 -18.05 18.69 -19.73
C ALA A 39 -19.54 18.54 -19.35
N GLY A 40 -20.15 19.66 -18.96
CA GLY A 40 -21.58 19.74 -18.64
C GLY A 40 -22.00 18.80 -17.50
N GLU A 41 -23.16 18.16 -17.67
CA GLU A 41 -23.78 17.30 -16.66
C GLU A 41 -22.89 16.13 -16.19
N LEU A 42 -22.03 15.62 -17.08
CA LEU A 42 -21.09 14.53 -16.73
C LEU A 42 -20.04 14.97 -15.70
N ARG A 43 -19.66 16.27 -15.72
CA ARG A 43 -18.74 16.82 -14.74
C ARG A 43 -19.40 16.96 -13.37
N ASP A 44 -20.66 17.40 -13.35
CA ASP A 44 -21.42 17.55 -12.11
C ASP A 44 -21.73 16.19 -11.48
N LEU A 45 -22.08 15.20 -12.30
CA LEU A 45 -22.22 13.80 -11.86
C LEU A 45 -20.90 13.23 -11.34
N GLY A 46 -19.79 13.45 -12.06
CA GLY A 46 -18.46 13.03 -11.62
C GLY A 46 -18.07 13.66 -10.28
N ALA A 47 -18.35 14.94 -10.08
CA ALA A 47 -18.11 15.64 -8.83
C ALA A 47 -18.97 15.10 -7.67
N ALA A 48 -20.24 14.78 -7.93
CA ALA A 48 -21.11 14.16 -6.94
C ALA A 48 -20.57 12.79 -6.50
N ILE A 49 -20.18 11.93 -7.46
CA ILE A 49 -19.59 10.62 -7.17
C ILE A 49 -18.28 10.76 -6.38
N THR A 50 -17.39 11.66 -6.81
CA THR A 50 -16.11 11.90 -6.12
C THR A 50 -16.31 12.33 -4.67
N ARG A 51 -17.31 13.18 -4.39
CA ARG A 51 -17.63 13.63 -3.03
C ARG A 51 -18.12 12.50 -2.13
N ASP A 52 -18.84 11.53 -2.70
CA ASP A 52 -19.46 10.45 -1.94
C ASP A 52 -18.50 9.25 -1.72
N ILE A 53 -17.32 9.24 -2.37
CA ILE A 53 -16.30 8.22 -2.15
C ILE A 53 -15.52 8.52 -0.86
N PHE A 54 -15.47 7.55 0.04
CA PHE A 54 -14.63 7.60 1.23
C PHE A 54 -13.17 7.31 0.88
N THR A 55 -12.28 8.29 1.09
CA THR A 55 -10.86 8.21 0.72
C THR A 55 -9.92 8.03 1.89
N ASP A 56 -10.39 8.26 3.11
CA ASP A 56 -9.56 8.22 4.31
C ASP A 56 -9.25 6.77 4.69
N ASN A 57 -8.07 6.55 5.29
CA ASN A 57 -7.71 5.24 5.81
C ASN A 57 -8.35 5.04 7.18
N PRO A 58 -9.27 4.07 7.35
CA PRO A 58 -9.89 3.80 8.64
C PRO A 58 -8.94 3.14 9.67
N ASN A 59 -7.69 2.82 9.28
CA ASN A 59 -6.67 2.21 10.13
C ASN A 59 -7.12 0.86 10.74
N VAL A 60 -7.75 0.01 9.92
CA VAL A 60 -8.20 -1.34 10.31
C VAL A 60 -7.29 -2.38 9.65
N ARG A 61 -6.72 -3.28 10.45
CA ARG A 61 -5.84 -4.34 9.94
C ARG A 61 -6.59 -5.66 9.76
N TRP A 62 -6.00 -6.58 8.99
CA TRP A 62 -6.61 -7.89 8.72
C TRP A 62 -6.73 -8.75 9.98
N GLU A 63 -5.85 -8.51 10.96
CA GLU A 63 -5.80 -9.20 12.25
C GLU A 63 -6.92 -8.72 13.20
N ASP A 64 -7.42 -7.50 13.01
CA ASP A 64 -8.48 -6.90 13.84
C ASP A 64 -9.87 -7.47 13.50
N ILE A 65 -9.99 -8.16 12.37
CA ILE A 65 -11.24 -8.77 11.91
C ILE A 65 -11.29 -10.23 12.38
N ALA A 66 -12.31 -10.63 13.14
CA ALA A 66 -12.45 -12.02 13.58
C ALA A 66 -13.00 -12.94 12.45
N GLY A 67 -12.36 -14.11 12.26
CA GLY A 67 -12.78 -15.13 11.29
C GLY A 67 -12.65 -14.71 9.82
N LEU A 68 -13.55 -15.23 8.97
CA LEU A 68 -13.64 -14.94 7.52
C LEU A 68 -12.39 -15.32 6.71
N ASP A 69 -11.67 -16.36 7.10
CA ASP A 69 -10.36 -16.72 6.51
C ASP A 69 -10.42 -16.93 4.99
N THR A 70 -11.47 -17.60 4.51
CA THR A 70 -11.67 -17.79 3.06
C THR A 70 -11.92 -16.47 2.33
N ALA A 71 -12.75 -15.59 2.88
CA ALA A 71 -13.05 -14.29 2.26
C ALA A 71 -11.82 -13.37 2.27
N LYS A 72 -11.08 -13.33 3.38
CA LYS A 72 -9.81 -12.60 3.49
C LYS A 72 -8.79 -13.09 2.47
N ARG A 73 -8.66 -14.42 2.30
CA ARG A 73 -7.76 -15.01 1.30
C ARG A 73 -8.16 -14.59 -0.12
N LEU A 74 -9.43 -14.72 -0.47
CA LEU A 74 -9.95 -14.35 -1.80
C LEU A 74 -9.72 -12.86 -2.10
N LEU A 75 -9.98 -11.96 -1.14
CA LEU A 75 -9.73 -10.54 -1.33
C LEU A 75 -8.24 -10.23 -1.48
N LYS A 76 -7.38 -10.91 -0.72
CA LYS A 76 -5.92 -10.77 -0.87
C LYS A 76 -5.47 -11.18 -2.27
N GLU A 77 -5.92 -12.33 -2.76
CA GLU A 77 -5.52 -12.86 -4.07
C GLU A 77 -6.10 -12.05 -5.24
N ALA A 78 -7.38 -11.66 -5.15
CA ALA A 78 -8.08 -11.01 -6.25
C ALA A 78 -7.84 -9.49 -6.33
N VAL A 79 -7.52 -8.84 -5.19
CA VAL A 79 -7.41 -7.37 -5.12
C VAL A 79 -6.04 -6.93 -4.64
N VAL A 80 -5.52 -7.49 -3.55
CA VAL A 80 -4.25 -7.03 -2.97
C VAL A 80 -3.06 -7.44 -3.84
N GLN A 81 -2.98 -8.68 -4.31
CA GLN A 81 -1.86 -9.17 -5.11
C GLN A 81 -1.71 -8.45 -6.47
N PRO A 82 -2.79 -8.25 -7.26
CA PRO A 82 -2.70 -7.53 -8.52
C PRO A 82 -2.29 -6.06 -8.33
N LEU A 83 -2.70 -5.46 -7.21
CA LEU A 83 -2.27 -4.10 -6.89
C LEU A 83 -0.80 -4.08 -6.47
N LYS A 84 -0.36 -4.99 -5.60
CA LYS A 84 1.03 -5.01 -5.09
C LYS A 84 2.06 -5.38 -6.17
N TYR A 85 1.70 -6.25 -7.12
CA TYR A 85 2.60 -6.77 -8.17
C TYR A 85 1.97 -6.59 -9.56
N PRO A 86 1.72 -5.36 -10.03
CA PRO A 86 0.99 -5.10 -11.26
C PRO A 86 1.65 -5.74 -12.50
N GLU A 87 2.97 -5.89 -12.50
CA GLU A 87 3.75 -6.55 -13.56
C GLU A 87 3.48 -8.04 -13.72
N LEU A 88 3.00 -8.72 -12.67
CA LEU A 88 2.68 -10.15 -12.70
C LEU A 88 1.25 -10.42 -13.19
N PHE A 89 0.43 -9.37 -13.27
CA PHE A 89 -1.01 -9.44 -13.59
C PHE A 89 -1.37 -8.66 -14.85
N THR A 90 -0.41 -8.46 -15.77
CA THR A 90 -0.68 -7.84 -17.07
C THR A 90 -1.44 -8.82 -17.97
N VAL A 91 -2.68 -8.44 -18.32
CA VAL A 91 -3.47 -9.05 -19.41
C VAL A 91 -3.09 -8.46 -20.77
#